data_AF-A0A957TL05-F1
#
_entry.id   AF-A0A957TL05-F1
#
_cell.length_a   1.000
_cell.length_b   1.000
_cell.length_c   1.000
_cell.angle_alpha   90.00
_cell.angle_beta   90.00
_cell.angle_gamma   90.00
#
_symmetry.space_group_name_H-M   'P 1'
#
loop_
_entity.id
_entity.type
_entity.pdbx_description
1 polymer ?
#
loop_
_entity_poly.entity_id
_entity_poly.type
_entity_poly.pdbx_seq_one_letter_code
_entity_poly.pdbx_strand_id
1 'polypeptide(L)' 'MQDPSATRRHALLIGIDQYLFAERIFPLQGCVNDVQTLLGPLLTQQCGFAQEDVQLLLNADATRQTIL' A
#
# COMPACT_ATOMS: atom_id res chain seq x y z
N MET A 1 20.84 -11.02 -2.53
CA MET A 1 20.96 -12.48 -2.39
C MET A 1 19.95 -12.89 -1.31
N GLN A 2 18.76 -13.37 -1.69
CA GLN A 2 17.76 -13.82 -0.72
C GLN A 2 18.20 -15.15 -0.14
N ASP A 3 18.10 -15.29 1.19
CA ASP A 3 18.34 -16.53 1.91
C ASP A 3 17.21 -17.52 1.56
N PRO A 4 17.51 -18.71 0.98
CA PRO A 4 16.50 -19.67 0.56
C PRO A 4 15.65 -20.25 1.71
N SER A 5 15.98 -19.93 2.97
CA SER A 5 15.19 -20.30 4.16
C SER A 5 14.13 -19.26 4.58
N ALA A 6 14.13 -18.06 4.00
CA ALA A 6 13.18 -17.01 4.38
C ALA A 6 11.81 -17.22 3.72
N THR A 7 10.76 -17.42 4.53
CA THR A 7 9.37 -17.48 4.06
C THR A 7 9.01 -16.22 3.28
N ARG A 8 8.55 -16.37 2.03
CA ARG A 8 8.12 -15.27 1.15
C ARG A 8 7.01 -14.44 1.83
N ARG A 9 7.15 -13.11 1.79
CA ARG A 9 6.25 -12.17 2.47
C ARG A 9 5.55 -11.30 1.43
N HIS A 10 4.22 -11.20 1.53
CA HIS A 10 3.40 -10.40 0.63
C HIS A 10 2.66 -9.31 1.40
N ALA A 11 2.56 -8.11 0.82
CA ALA A 11 1.81 -7.00 1.41
C ALA A 11 0.93 -6.31 0.36
N LEU A 12 -0.24 -5.86 0.81
CA LEU A 12 -1.12 -4.96 0.06
C LEU A 12 -1.27 -3.68 0.87
N LEU A 13 -0.89 -2.55 0.28
CA LEU A 13 -1.02 -1.23 0.91
C LEU A 13 -2.06 -0.41 0.17
N ILE A 14 -3.00 0.17 0.91
CA ILE A 14 -4.13 0.92 0.36
C ILE A 14 -4.14 2.31 0.98
N GLY A 15 -4.01 3.35 0.14
CA GLY A 15 -4.02 4.76 0.55
C GLY A 15 -5.07 5.56 -0.21
N ILE A 16 -6.07 6.10 0.49
CA ILE A 16 -7.20 6.80 -0.14
C ILE A 16 -7.38 8.17 0.49
N ASP A 17 -6.95 9.20 -0.24
CA ASP A 17 -7.21 10.60 0.07
C ASP A 17 -8.48 11.10 -0.66
N GLN A 18 -8.70 10.63 -1.89
CA GLN A 18 -9.78 11.09 -2.76
C GLN A 18 -10.92 10.09 -2.82
N TYR A 19 -12.09 10.51 -2.33
CA TYR A 19 -13.32 9.73 -2.37
C TYR A 19 -14.28 10.27 -3.43
N LEU A 20 -14.88 9.39 -4.24
CA LEU A 20 -15.75 9.75 -5.37
C LEU A 20 -16.96 10.59 -4.97
N PHE A 21 -17.46 10.42 -3.75
CA PHE A 21 -18.62 11.15 -3.23
C PHE A 21 -18.16 12.22 -2.24
N ALA A 22 -17.38 13.20 -2.73
CA ALA A 22 -16.80 14.27 -1.89
C ALA A 22 -17.85 15.04 -1.06
N GLU A 23 -19.09 15.10 -1.52
CA GLU A 23 -20.22 15.72 -0.80
C GLU A 23 -20.71 14.89 0.40
N ARG A 24 -20.40 13.59 0.43
CA ARG A 24 -20.80 12.65 1.49
C ARG A 24 -19.62 12.22 2.36
N ILE A 25 -18.43 12.21 1.78
CA ILE A 25 -17.17 11.80 2.43
C ILE A 25 -16.15 12.86 2.07
N PHE A 26 -15.72 13.63 3.06
CA PHE A 26 -14.70 14.64 2.86
C PHE A 26 -13.38 13.98 2.43
N PRO A 27 -12.67 14.56 1.44
CA PRO A 27 -11.32 14.12 1.11
C PRO A 27 -10.42 14.16 2.34
N LEU A 28 -9.57 13.15 2.47
CA LEU A 28 -8.54 13.08 3.49
C LEU A 28 -7.23 13.65 2.94
N GLN A 29 -6.30 13.92 3.84
CA GLN A 29 -4.95 14.32 3.50
C GLN A 29 -3.98 13.43 4.26
N GLY A 30 -3.09 12.76 3.52
CA GLY A 30 -1.95 12.06 4.07
C GLY A 30 -2.02 10.54 3.98
N CYS A 31 -3.15 9.92 3.64
CA CYS A 31 -3.25 8.46 3.55
C CYS A 31 -2.37 7.90 2.43
N VAL A 32 -2.21 8.63 1.31
CA VAL A 32 -1.25 8.26 0.26
C VAL A 32 0.20 8.37 0.78
N ASN A 33 0.50 9.43 1.53
CA ASN A 33 1.82 9.64 2.11
C ASN A 33 2.18 8.58 3.16
N ASP A 34 1.22 8.16 3.97
CA ASP A 34 1.39 7.12 4.98
C ASP A 34 1.84 5.80 4.32
N VAL A 35 1.16 5.41 3.23
CA VAL A 35 1.50 4.19 2.47
C VAL A 35 2.86 4.30 1.79
N GLN A 36 3.21 5.45 1.22
CA GLN A 36 4.52 5.68 0.61
C GLN A 36 5.65 5.61 1.65
N THR A 37 5.40 6.16 2.84
CA THR A 37 6.36 6.11 3.97
C THR A 37 6.57 4.68 4.47
N LEU A 38 5.53 3.85 4.46
CA LEU A 38 5.61 2.43 4.85
C LEU A 38 6.34 1.56 3.80
N LEU A 39 6.12 1.82 2.52
CA LEU A 39 6.65 0.99 1.42
C LEU A 39 8.18 0.92 1.42
N GLY A 40 8.84 2.08 1.48
CA GLY A 40 10.29 2.17 1.34
C GLY A 40 11.04 1.67 2.59
N PRO A 41 11.28 2.53 3.58
CA PRO A 41 12.19 2.25 4.67
C PRO A 41 11.73 1.16 5.64
N LEU A 42 10.43 0.90 5.77
CA LEU A 42 9.94 -0.11 6.71
C LEU A 42 9.83 -1.49 6.05
N LEU A 43 8.99 -1.65 5.03
CA LEU A 43 8.67 -2.98 4.52
C LEU A 43 9.82 -3.62 3.75
N THR A 44 10.47 -2.88 2.85
CA THR A 44 11.57 -3.45 2.05
C THR A 44 12.88 -3.53 2.84
N GLN A 45 13.23 -2.47 3.60
CA GLN A 45 14.55 -2.40 4.26
C GLN A 45 14.59 -3.07 5.64
N GLN A 46 13.49 -3.04 6.42
CA GLN A 46 13.49 -3.56 7.80
C GLN A 46 12.70 -4.85 7.95
N CYS A 47 11.61 -5.02 7.18
CA CYS A 47 10.75 -6.19 7.29
C CYS A 47 10.99 -7.24 6.19
N GLY A 48 11.95 -7.04 5.29
CA GLY A 48 12.38 -8.05 4.32
C GLY A 48 11.32 -8.46 3.29
N PHE A 49 10.40 -7.56 2.94
CA PHE A 49 9.50 -7.75 1.81
C PHE A 49 10.27 -7.49 0.51
N ALA A 50 10.10 -8.37 -0.48
CA ALA A 50 10.57 -8.08 -1.83
C ALA A 50 9.66 -7.01 -2.45
N GLN A 51 10.23 -6.08 -3.22
CA GLN A 51 9.44 -4.98 -3.79
C GLN A 51 8.35 -5.50 -4.74
N GLU A 52 8.65 -6.56 -5.48
CA GLU A 52 7.72 -7.26 -6.36
C GLU A 52 6.57 -7.97 -5.63
N ASP A 53 6.70 -8.18 -4.32
CA ASP A 53 5.69 -8.82 -3.46
C ASP A 53 4.84 -7.81 -2.69
N VAL A 54 5.05 -6.51 -2.93
CA VAL A 54 4.25 -5.43 -2.35
C VAL A 54 3.41 -4.76 -3.43
N GLN A 55 2.09 -4.82 -3.27
CA GLN A 55 1.15 -4.13 -4.16
C GLN A 55 0.64 -2.85 -3.50
N LEU A 56 0.54 -1.78 -4.29
CA LEU A 56 -0.06 -0.50 -3.88
C LEU A 56 -1.36 -0.25 -4.62
N LEU A 57 -2.39 0.17 -3.89
CA LEU A 57 -3.63 0.70 -4.44
C LEU A 57 -3.87 2.10 -3.87
N LEU A 58 -3.91 3.11 -4.74
CA LEU A 58 -4.06 4.51 -4.34
C LEU A 58 -5.30 5.13 -4.96
N ASN A 59 -6.09 5.86 -4.17
CA ASN A 59 -7.23 6.64 -4.63
C ASN A 59 -8.16 5.87 -5.61
N ALA A 60 -8.22 6.29 -6.87
CA ALA A 60 -9.08 5.71 -7.90
C ALA A 60 -8.77 4.25 -8.23
N ASP A 61 -7.53 3.79 -7.97
CA ASP A 61 -7.13 2.40 -8.19
C ASP A 61 -7.59 1.48 -7.05
N ALA A 62 -7.85 2.05 -5.87
CA ALA A 62 -8.36 1.35 -4.69
C ALA A 62 -9.88 1.09 -4.77
N THR A 63 -10.33 0.59 -5.93
CA THR A 63 -11.72 0.20 -6.11
C THR A 63 -12.06 -1.03 -5.28
N ARG A 64 -13.34 -1.21 -4.97
CA ARG A 64 -13.81 -2.43 -4.30
C ARG A 64 -13.40 -3.70 -5.06
N GLN A 65 -13.39 -3.68 -6.39
CA GLN A 65 -13.03 -4.83 -7.22
C GLN A 65 -11.52 -5.10 -7.24
N THR A 66 -10.70 -4.07 -7.03
CA THR A 66 -9.23 -4.24 -6.97
C THR A 66 -8.78 -4.69 -5.58
N ILE A 67 -9.53 -4.33 -4.53
CA ILE A 67 -9.23 -4.69 -3.13
C ILE A 67 -9.60 -6.15 -2.81
N LEU A 68 -10.64 -6.71 -3.45
CA LEU A 68 -11.18 -8.04 -3.19
C LEU A 68 -10.78 -9.05 -4.27
#